data_AF-A0A849C3L1-F1
#
_entry.id   AF-A0A849C3L1-F1
#
_cell.length_a   1.000
_cell.length_b   1.000
_cell.length_c   1.000
_cell.angle_alpha   90.00
_cell.angle_beta   90.00
_cell.angle_gamma   90.00
#
_symmetry.space_group_name_H-M   'P 1'
#
loop_
_entity.id
_entity.type
_entity.pdbx_description
1 polymer ?
#
loop_
_entity_poly.entity_id
_entity_poly.type
_entity_poly.pdbx_seq_one_letter_code
_entity_poly.pdbx_strand_id
1 'polypeptide(L)'
;MSNPIPQRHDPPEAIRAIRILVQAKNLRMAKQQVRQLQKGSDDATWAMIVEIANTLRFKTDTVARTKLRKLWRDNEQFRPLIEACVSKPGERQYIPEPPKPAQTTTTWASKVDQRVDPGKRIEPSERVRTPNTKIIHDYEKSLTRAERDDPGTDPPEPDSDPHDYDQAAVIHISTSLCVSCRLERPAIDDFTERVQLGRGVDGLCDECRSLGRPGLPELPAGHTLTDQVHARLDYLAEHFHTDSRGLFRQEWRYADQHARPIISAWVKTHTTPDAETAAPPRHETIDLNSWCRSCGEYRQLSDRGKDLCFDCDPHCWQSVAPAGSIAVRHEQYQHEFGTDTAKPTSTPPGEPPKSASHNTSAGRETPPKTERTAALAKSPTASKVGEPPVSADTNAWSGARALAQERRRAISRRPDAVVKRSIR
;
A
#
# COMPACT_ATOMS: atom_id res chain seq x y z
N MET A 1 -42.94 5.40 14.41
CA MET A 1 -41.79 6.30 14.63
C MET A 1 -41.46 6.96 13.31
N SER A 2 -41.81 8.23 13.15
CA SER A 2 -41.56 8.98 11.91
C SER A 2 -40.06 9.21 11.78
N ASN A 3 -39.42 8.63 10.76
CA ASN A 3 -38.02 8.93 10.46
C ASN A 3 -37.93 10.43 10.16
N PRO A 4 -37.06 11.19 10.86
CA PRO A 4 -36.90 12.60 10.58
C PRO A 4 -36.48 12.77 9.12
N ILE A 5 -37.19 13.64 8.39
CA ILE A 5 -36.84 14.02 7.03
C ILE A 5 -35.37 14.49 7.08
N PRO A 6 -34.47 13.90 6.27
CA PRO A 6 -33.06 14.29 6.28
C PRO A 6 -32.98 15.77 5.95
N GLN A 7 -32.56 16.57 6.93
CA GLN A 7 -32.36 17.99 6.74
C GLN A 7 -31.29 18.15 5.66
N ARG A 8 -31.63 18.92 4.62
CA ARG A 8 -30.67 19.26 3.57
C ARG A 8 -29.66 20.21 4.21
N HIS A 9 -28.53 19.68 4.65
CA HIS A 9 -27.48 20.48 5.26
C HIS A 9 -26.82 21.35 4.19
N ASP A 10 -26.65 22.63 4.51
CA ASP A 10 -25.90 23.54 3.66
C ASP A 10 -24.46 23.02 3.48
N PRO A 11 -23.90 23.00 2.25
CA PRO A 11 -22.58 22.43 2.00
C PRO A 11 -21.46 22.92 2.92
N PRO A 12 -21.38 24.22 3.30
CA PRO A 12 -20.37 24.70 4.24
C PRO A 12 -20.52 24.08 5.65
N GLU A 13 -21.74 23.87 6.13
CA GLU A 13 -22.00 23.24 7.43
C GLU A 13 -21.64 21.76 7.40
N ALA A 14 -22.00 21.05 6.33
CA ALA A 14 -21.62 19.66 6.14
C ALA A 14 -20.09 19.47 6.18
N ILE A 15 -19.33 20.37 5.54
CA ILE A 15 -17.85 20.34 5.59
C ILE A 15 -17.33 20.56 7.02
N ARG A 16 -17.92 21.48 7.79
CA ARG A 16 -17.56 21.67 9.21
C ARG A 16 -17.88 20.44 10.04
N ALA A 17 -19.02 19.79 9.81
CA ALA A 17 -19.38 18.55 10.48
C ALA A 17 -18.40 17.41 10.14
N ILE A 18 -18.04 17.26 8.86
CA ILE A 18 -17.03 16.29 8.41
C ILE A 18 -15.70 16.55 9.13
N ARG A 19 -15.28 17.82 9.21
CA ARG A 19 -14.06 18.21 9.93
C ARG A 19 -14.09 17.80 11.40
N ILE A 20 -15.19 18.04 12.11
CA ILE A 20 -15.36 17.62 13.51
C ILE A 20 -15.24 16.10 13.63
N LEU A 21 -15.86 15.35 12.71
CA LEU A 21 -15.78 13.88 12.69
C LEU A 21 -14.35 13.38 12.43
N VAL A 22 -13.59 14.03 11.53
CA VAL A 22 -12.18 13.71 11.27
C VAL A 22 -11.31 14.02 12.49
N GLN A 23 -11.51 15.18 13.13
CA GLN A 23 -10.80 15.55 14.37
C GLN A 23 -11.08 14.58 15.51
N ALA A 24 -12.31 14.09 15.62
CA ALA A 24 -12.72 13.05 16.57
C ALA A 24 -12.25 11.63 16.18
N LYS A 25 -11.44 11.48 15.12
CA LYS A 25 -11.01 10.18 14.54
C LYS A 25 -12.17 9.25 14.14
N ASN A 26 -13.38 9.78 13.92
CA ASN A 26 -14.53 9.00 13.45
C ASN A 26 -14.58 8.99 11.90
N LEU A 27 -13.61 8.31 11.29
CA LEU A 27 -13.41 8.33 9.83
C LEU A 27 -14.57 7.69 9.06
N ARG A 28 -15.32 6.76 9.66
CA ARG A 28 -16.48 6.12 9.01
C ARG A 28 -17.63 7.11 8.86
N MET A 29 -18.02 7.79 9.93
CA MET A 29 -19.07 8.81 9.87
C MET A 29 -18.66 9.98 8.97
N ALA A 30 -17.40 10.39 9.01
CA ALA A 30 -16.88 11.41 8.10
C ALA A 30 -17.07 11.01 6.62
N LYS A 31 -16.74 9.76 6.25
CA LYS A 31 -16.97 9.24 4.89
C LYS A 31 -18.45 9.22 4.52
N GLN A 32 -19.33 8.81 5.44
CA GLN A 32 -20.76 8.80 5.19
C GLN A 32 -21.30 10.22 4.94
N GLN A 33 -20.86 11.20 5.74
CA GLN A 33 -21.21 12.61 5.56
C GLN A 33 -20.69 13.18 4.22
N VAL A 34 -19.48 12.82 3.78
CA VAL A 34 -18.97 13.20 2.45
C VAL A 34 -19.86 12.64 1.33
N ARG A 35 -20.33 11.39 1.43
CA ARG A 35 -21.24 10.80 0.43
C ARG A 35 -22.61 11.49 0.43
N GLN A 36 -23.14 11.82 1.60
CA GLN A 36 -24.39 12.57 1.72
C GLN A 36 -24.26 13.96 1.09
N LEU A 37 -23.15 14.65 1.37
CA LEU A 37 -22.81 15.94 0.77
C LEU A 37 -22.73 15.82 -0.76
N GLN A 38 -22.05 14.80 -1.28
CA GLN A 38 -21.94 14.55 -2.73
C GLN A 38 -23.32 14.33 -3.38
N LYS A 39 -24.19 13.53 -2.76
CA LYS A 39 -25.53 13.23 -3.29
C LYS A 39 -26.48 14.44 -3.24
N GLY A 40 -26.26 15.34 -2.27
CA GLY A 40 -27.10 16.51 -2.04
C GLY A 40 -26.65 17.79 -2.76
N SER A 41 -25.39 17.87 -3.19
CA SER A 41 -24.80 19.04 -3.84
C SER A 41 -25.07 19.05 -5.36
N ASP A 42 -25.17 20.24 -5.94
CA ASP A 42 -25.12 20.42 -7.38
C ASP A 42 -23.70 20.21 -7.93
N ASP A 43 -23.60 19.94 -9.23
CA ASP A 43 -22.34 19.63 -9.90
C ASP A 43 -21.30 20.76 -9.78
N ALA A 44 -21.72 22.03 -9.79
CA ALA A 44 -20.81 23.17 -9.68
C ALA A 44 -20.23 23.28 -8.27
N THR A 45 -21.06 23.12 -7.24
CA THR A 45 -20.59 23.04 -5.84
C THR A 45 -19.63 21.87 -5.64
N TRP A 46 -19.97 20.67 -6.16
CA TRP A 46 -19.09 19.50 -6.02
C TRP A 46 -17.76 19.69 -6.74
N ALA A 47 -17.75 20.28 -7.94
CA ALA A 47 -16.53 20.62 -8.66
C ALA A 47 -15.63 21.56 -7.85
N MET A 48 -16.22 22.58 -7.19
CA MET A 48 -15.48 23.50 -6.33
C MET A 48 -14.89 22.79 -5.09
N ILE A 49 -15.63 21.86 -4.47
CA ILE A 49 -15.12 21.02 -3.37
C ILE A 49 -13.89 20.23 -3.82
N VAL A 50 -13.95 19.61 -5.00
CA VAL A 50 -12.86 18.82 -5.56
C VAL A 50 -11.63 19.69 -5.87
N GLU A 51 -11.83 20.90 -6.42
CA GLU A 51 -10.74 21.84 -6.69
C GLU A 51 -10.03 22.30 -5.42
N ILE A 52 -10.80 22.61 -4.36
CA ILE A 52 -10.26 22.95 -3.04
C ILE A 52 -9.46 21.77 -2.47
N ALA A 53 -10.02 20.55 -2.50
CA ALA A 53 -9.36 19.35 -1.99
C ALA A 53 -8.04 19.05 -2.72
N ASN A 54 -8.03 19.17 -4.06
CA ASN A 54 -6.82 19.01 -4.86
C ASN A 54 -5.77 20.08 -4.55
N THR A 55 -6.20 21.33 -4.35
CA THR A 55 -5.30 22.42 -3.98
C THR A 55 -4.63 22.16 -2.64
N LEU A 56 -5.39 21.69 -1.64
CA LEU A 56 -4.87 21.35 -0.32
C LEU A 56 -3.97 20.10 -0.34
N ARG A 57 -4.26 19.11 -1.19
CA ARG A 57 -3.49 17.86 -1.28
C ARG A 57 -2.13 18.04 -1.97
N PHE A 58 -2.07 18.84 -3.03
CA PHE A 58 -0.92 18.86 -3.95
C PHE A 58 -0.08 20.13 -3.89
N LYS A 59 -0.43 21.12 -3.06
CA LYS A 59 0.33 22.37 -2.90
C LYS A 59 0.78 22.52 -1.45
N THR A 60 1.93 23.16 -1.26
CA THR A 60 2.39 23.59 0.06
C THR A 60 1.37 24.57 0.68
N ASP A 61 1.26 24.62 2.01
CA ASP A 61 0.25 25.46 2.70
C ASP A 61 0.26 26.93 2.22
N THR A 62 1.44 27.52 2.04
CA THR A 62 1.59 28.91 1.56
C THR A 62 1.04 29.11 0.15
N VAL A 63 1.30 28.16 -0.76
CA VAL A 63 0.80 28.19 -2.15
C VAL A 63 -0.69 27.87 -2.18
N ALA A 64 -1.15 26.88 -1.40
CA ALA A 64 -2.54 26.50 -1.27
C ALA A 64 -3.39 27.68 -0.78
N ARG A 65 -2.98 28.37 0.29
CA ARG A 65 -3.67 29.59 0.79
C ARG A 65 -3.73 30.71 -0.24
N THR A 66 -2.68 30.89 -1.03
CA THR A 66 -2.67 31.92 -2.07
C THR A 66 -3.64 31.57 -3.19
N LYS A 67 -3.72 30.30 -3.60
CA LYS A 67 -4.72 29.82 -4.56
C LYS A 67 -6.14 29.90 -4.01
N LEU A 68 -6.38 29.47 -2.77
CA LEU A 68 -7.71 29.54 -2.15
C LEU A 68 -8.18 31.00 -1.99
N ARG A 69 -7.29 31.95 -1.67
CA ARG A 69 -7.61 33.39 -1.67
C ARG A 69 -7.98 33.91 -3.06
N LYS A 70 -7.35 33.39 -4.12
CA LYS A 70 -7.73 33.72 -5.50
C LYS A 70 -9.12 33.15 -5.82
N LEU A 71 -9.34 31.86 -5.56
CA LEU A 71 -10.65 31.22 -5.77
C LEU A 71 -11.78 31.93 -5.01
N TRP A 72 -11.52 32.38 -3.79
CA TRP A 72 -12.47 33.12 -2.96
C TRP A 72 -12.84 34.50 -3.56
N ARG A 73 -11.88 35.17 -4.20
CA ARG A 73 -12.12 36.44 -4.90
C ARG A 73 -12.89 36.23 -6.20
N ASP A 74 -12.50 35.23 -6.97
CA ASP A 74 -13.02 34.99 -8.32
C ASP A 74 -14.41 34.32 -8.29
N ASN A 75 -14.79 33.65 -7.20
CA ASN A 75 -16.04 32.90 -7.09
C ASN A 75 -16.87 33.32 -5.86
N GLU A 76 -17.59 34.43 -5.99
CA GLU A 76 -18.38 35.01 -4.89
C GLU A 76 -19.42 34.04 -4.29
N GLN A 77 -20.11 33.27 -5.13
CA GLN A 77 -21.12 32.29 -4.72
C GLN A 77 -20.57 31.14 -3.84
N PHE A 78 -19.26 30.84 -3.92
CA PHE A 78 -18.64 29.75 -3.17
C PHE A 78 -17.78 30.24 -1.99
N ARG A 79 -17.84 31.53 -1.64
CA ARG A 79 -17.05 32.09 -0.52
C ARG A 79 -17.27 31.35 0.81
N PRO A 80 -18.51 31.05 1.25
CA PRO A 80 -18.73 30.34 2.52
C PRO A 80 -18.13 28.92 2.52
N LEU A 81 -18.16 28.26 1.36
CA LEU A 81 -17.59 26.92 1.17
C LEU A 81 -16.06 26.96 1.27
N ILE A 82 -15.42 27.90 0.56
CA ILE A 82 -13.97 28.06 0.59
C ILE A 82 -13.50 28.41 2.00
N GLU A 83 -14.21 29.30 2.70
CA GLU A 83 -13.90 29.68 4.08
C GLU A 83 -14.02 28.48 5.05
N ALA A 84 -15.01 27.61 4.87
CA ALA A 84 -15.16 26.40 5.68
C ALA A 84 -13.99 25.40 5.51
N CYS A 85 -13.33 25.40 4.34
CA CYS A 85 -12.22 24.50 4.01
C CYS A 85 -10.84 25.04 4.40
N VAL A 86 -10.69 26.34 4.63
CA VAL A 86 -9.40 26.95 4.98
C VAL A 86 -9.08 26.73 6.46
N SER A 87 -7.86 26.28 6.76
CA SER A 87 -7.38 26.16 8.14
C SER A 87 -7.41 27.53 8.84
N LYS A 88 -7.93 27.58 10.07
CA LYS A 88 -7.91 28.81 10.87
C LYS A 88 -6.47 29.13 11.28
N PRO A 89 -6.10 30.42 11.42
CA PRO A 89 -4.79 30.79 11.94
C PRO A 89 -4.55 30.11 13.30
N GLY A 90 -3.43 29.38 13.43
CA GLY A 90 -3.06 28.63 14.63
C GLY A 90 -3.36 27.13 14.59
N GLU A 91 -4.21 26.65 13.69
CA GLU A 91 -4.39 25.22 13.46
C GLU A 91 -3.20 24.69 12.64
N ARG A 92 -2.24 24.05 13.32
CA ARG A 92 -1.11 23.42 12.67
C ARG A 92 -1.64 22.26 11.83
N GLN A 93 -1.59 22.39 10.50
CA GLN A 93 -1.66 21.22 9.64
C GLN A 93 -0.46 20.35 9.99
N TYR A 94 -0.71 19.09 10.32
CA TYR A 94 0.37 18.10 10.36
C TYR A 94 0.84 17.92 8.92
N ILE A 95 1.84 18.70 8.53
CA ILE A 95 2.64 18.46 7.34
C ILE A 95 3.74 17.53 7.84
N PRO A 96 3.78 16.26 7.42
CA PRO A 96 4.93 15.43 7.68
C PRO A 96 6.13 16.21 7.16
N GLU A 97 7.08 16.57 8.04
CA GLU A 97 8.33 17.15 7.57
C GLU A 97 8.87 16.15 6.54
N PRO A 98 9.12 16.56 5.28
CA PRO A 98 9.80 15.67 4.36
C PRO A 98 11.08 15.22 5.08
N PRO A 99 11.47 13.94 4.98
CA PRO A 99 12.66 13.43 5.66
C PRO A 99 13.77 14.42 5.35
N LYS A 100 14.27 15.10 6.38
CA LYS A 100 15.32 16.10 6.21
C LYS A 100 16.42 15.36 5.46
N PRO A 101 16.75 15.74 4.21
CA PRO A 101 17.88 15.13 3.55
C PRO A 101 19.05 15.29 4.52
N ALA A 102 19.77 14.19 4.79
CA ALA A 102 20.96 14.23 5.62
C ALA A 102 21.74 15.47 5.20
N GLN A 103 21.94 16.39 6.15
CA GLN A 103 22.44 17.74 5.87
C GLN A 103 23.82 17.64 5.22
N THR A 104 23.86 17.49 3.90
CA THR A 104 24.96 18.00 3.11
C THR A 104 24.81 19.50 3.22
N THR A 105 25.78 20.09 3.92
CA THR A 105 25.94 21.52 4.13
C THR A 105 26.13 22.23 2.79
N THR A 106 25.07 22.35 2.03
CA THR A 106 25.04 23.12 0.78
C THR A 106 24.28 24.40 1.07
N THR A 107 25.00 25.32 1.71
CA THR A 107 24.66 26.75 1.78
C THR A 107 24.49 27.29 0.37
N TRP A 108 23.24 27.51 -0.05
CA TRP A 108 22.92 28.30 -1.24
C TRP A 108 22.11 29.53 -0.87
N ALA A 109 22.68 30.67 -1.27
CA ALA A 109 22.03 31.94 -1.58
C ALA A 109 21.38 32.75 -0.44
N SER A 110 22.17 33.09 0.58
CA SER A 110 22.15 34.49 1.05
C SER A 110 23.07 35.30 0.14
N LYS A 111 22.79 36.58 -0.14
CA LYS A 111 23.76 37.49 -0.76
C LYS A 111 25.03 37.48 0.10
N VAL A 112 26.02 36.69 -0.28
CA VAL A 112 27.32 36.66 0.36
C VAL A 112 28.08 37.86 -0.20
N ASP A 113 28.15 38.94 0.57
CA ASP A 113 29.26 39.88 0.44
C ASP A 113 30.52 39.12 0.83
N GLN A 114 31.11 38.43 -0.14
CA GLN A 114 32.26 37.57 0.06
C GLN A 114 33.48 38.48 0.24
N ARG A 115 33.67 39.02 1.45
CA ARG A 115 35.00 39.42 1.92
C ARG A 115 35.81 38.15 2.08
N VAL A 116 36.34 37.66 0.96
CA VAL A 116 37.41 36.68 0.97
C VAL A 116 38.59 37.34 1.67
N ASP A 117 38.92 36.82 2.85
CA ASP A 117 40.10 37.22 3.61
C ASP A 117 41.34 37.07 2.71
N PRO A 118 42.03 38.17 2.34
CA PRO A 118 43.09 38.13 1.34
C PRO A 118 44.28 37.26 1.77
N GLY A 119 44.47 37.05 3.08
CA GLY A 119 45.52 36.16 3.61
C GLY A 119 45.21 34.66 3.49
N LYS A 120 43.98 34.28 3.14
CA LYS A 120 43.57 32.87 2.93
C LYS A 120 43.42 32.51 1.45
N ARG A 121 43.80 33.43 0.55
CA ARG A 121 43.77 33.19 -0.89
C ARG A 121 44.95 32.31 -1.25
N ILE A 122 44.69 31.00 -1.38
CA ILE A 122 45.67 30.07 -1.96
C ILE A 122 45.87 30.50 -3.41
N GLU A 123 47.10 30.90 -3.73
CA GLU A 123 47.54 31.25 -5.08
C GLU A 123 47.15 30.14 -6.06
N PRO A 124 46.64 30.44 -7.27
CA PRO A 124 46.19 29.42 -8.22
C PRO A 124 47.25 28.36 -8.55
N SER A 125 48.53 28.71 -8.43
CA SER A 125 49.69 27.81 -8.61
C SER A 125 49.88 26.82 -7.46
N GLU A 126 49.39 27.13 -6.26
CA GLU A 126 49.54 26.30 -5.05
C GLU A 126 48.32 25.41 -4.77
N ARG A 127 47.26 25.50 -5.59
CA ARG A 127 46.10 24.62 -5.48
C ARG A 127 46.50 23.21 -5.86
N VAL A 128 46.70 22.35 -4.87
CA VAL A 128 46.83 20.90 -5.05
C VAL A 128 45.53 20.39 -5.66
N ARG A 129 45.54 20.21 -6.99
CA ARG A 129 44.39 19.66 -7.73
C ARG A 129 44.15 18.24 -7.25
N THR A 130 42.92 17.97 -6.83
CA THR A 130 42.51 16.60 -6.53
C THR A 130 42.72 15.74 -7.79
N PRO A 131 43.14 14.46 -7.67
CA PRO A 131 43.49 13.63 -8.81
C PRO A 131 42.41 13.62 -9.92
N ASN A 132 41.13 13.63 -9.53
CA ASN A 132 40.01 13.65 -10.46
C ASN A 132 39.87 14.95 -11.26
N THR A 133 40.20 16.11 -10.69
CA THR A 133 40.13 17.39 -11.43
C THR A 133 41.27 17.54 -12.43
N LYS A 134 42.42 16.90 -12.18
CA LYS A 134 43.53 16.84 -13.14
C LYS A 134 43.17 15.96 -14.35
N ILE A 135 42.56 14.81 -14.12
CA ILE A 135 42.14 13.88 -15.18
C ILE A 135 41.15 14.54 -16.15
N ILE A 136 40.12 15.22 -15.63
CA ILE A 136 39.11 15.92 -16.46
C ILE A 136 39.77 17.04 -17.27
N HIS A 137 40.65 17.81 -16.65
CA HIS A 137 41.26 18.97 -17.30
C HIS A 137 42.34 18.59 -18.34
N ASP A 138 43.06 17.49 -18.11
CA ASP A 138 44.02 16.94 -19.06
C ASP A 138 43.28 16.29 -20.25
N TYR A 139 42.13 15.64 -20.01
CA TYR A 139 41.25 15.14 -21.07
C TYR A 139 40.71 16.26 -21.96
N GLU A 140 40.14 17.32 -21.38
CA GLU A 140 39.62 18.48 -22.13
C GLU A 140 40.69 19.23 -22.93
N LYS A 141 41.94 19.23 -22.42
CA LYS A 141 43.07 19.87 -23.07
C LYS A 141 43.68 19.00 -24.18
N SER A 142 43.48 17.69 -24.12
CA SER A 142 43.92 16.74 -25.14
C SER A 142 43.02 16.68 -26.37
N LEU A 143 41.77 17.16 -26.24
CA LEU A 143 40.83 17.29 -27.37
C LEU A 143 41.28 18.38 -28.34
N THR A 144 41.37 18.03 -29.61
CA THR A 144 41.62 18.94 -30.73
C THR A 144 40.44 19.88 -30.94
N ARG A 145 40.68 21.03 -31.60
CA ARG A 145 39.62 22.00 -31.87
C ARG A 145 38.45 21.41 -32.69
N ALA A 146 38.75 20.49 -33.59
CA ALA A 146 37.73 19.77 -34.35
C ALA A 146 36.87 18.87 -33.46
N GLU A 147 37.45 18.15 -32.50
CA GLU A 147 36.70 17.31 -31.54
C GLU A 147 35.90 18.13 -30.51
N ARG A 148 36.26 19.41 -30.31
CA ARG A 148 35.55 20.32 -29.41
C ARG A 148 34.38 21.04 -30.08
N ASP A 149 34.47 21.27 -31.40
CA ASP A 149 33.46 21.99 -32.20
C ASP A 149 32.55 21.02 -33.01
N ASP A 150 32.90 19.74 -33.13
CA ASP A 150 32.03 18.69 -33.67
C ASP A 150 31.07 18.23 -32.56
N PRO A 151 29.74 18.37 -32.71
CA PRO A 151 28.77 17.67 -31.87
C PRO A 151 28.84 16.19 -32.25
N GLY A 152 29.98 15.56 -31.94
CA GLY A 152 30.31 14.21 -32.33
C GLY A 152 29.19 13.28 -31.92
N THR A 153 28.93 12.31 -32.81
CA THR A 153 28.17 11.07 -32.60
C THR A 153 27.79 10.88 -31.15
N ASP A 154 26.48 10.85 -30.86
CA ASP A 154 25.94 10.69 -29.51
C ASP A 154 26.87 9.78 -28.71
N PRO A 155 27.52 10.28 -27.65
CA PRO A 155 28.40 9.44 -26.85
C PRO A 155 27.60 8.19 -26.50
N PRO A 156 28.18 6.98 -26.58
CA PRO A 156 27.47 5.76 -26.20
C PRO A 156 26.83 6.06 -24.85
N GLU A 157 25.49 5.98 -24.81
CA GLU A 157 24.68 6.50 -23.70
C GLU A 157 25.42 6.23 -22.40
N PRO A 158 25.70 7.27 -21.58
CA PRO A 158 26.49 7.11 -20.37
C PRO A 158 25.89 5.95 -19.61
N ASP A 159 26.66 4.86 -19.40
CA ASP A 159 26.23 3.56 -18.82
C ASP A 159 25.16 3.82 -17.77
N SER A 160 23.92 3.91 -18.25
CA SER A 160 22.76 4.21 -17.46
C SER A 160 22.49 2.83 -16.97
N ASP A 161 23.05 2.46 -15.82
CA ASP A 161 22.91 1.13 -15.23
C ASP A 161 21.48 0.69 -15.53
N PRO A 162 21.28 -0.26 -16.47
CA PRO A 162 19.95 -0.60 -16.95
C PRO A 162 19.15 -1.34 -15.88
N HIS A 163 19.62 -1.31 -14.63
CA HIS A 163 18.78 -1.32 -13.45
C HIS A 163 17.58 -0.40 -13.63
N ASP A 164 16.50 -1.03 -14.08
CA ASP A 164 15.16 -0.53 -13.93
C ASP A 164 14.90 -0.38 -12.42
N TYR A 165 15.17 0.81 -11.90
CA TYR A 165 14.93 1.15 -10.50
C TYR A 165 13.46 1.03 -10.14
N ASP A 166 12.54 1.10 -11.12
CA ASP A 166 11.13 0.83 -10.88
C ASP A 166 10.93 -0.68 -10.67
N GLN A 167 11.56 -1.53 -11.47
CA GLN A 167 11.56 -2.99 -11.27
C GLN A 167 12.25 -3.40 -9.95
N ALA A 168 13.36 -2.75 -9.58
CA ALA A 168 14.03 -2.96 -8.30
C ALA A 168 13.25 -2.37 -7.11
N ALA A 169 12.47 -1.31 -7.32
CA ALA A 169 11.56 -0.73 -6.32
C ALA A 169 10.29 -1.57 -6.14
N VAL A 170 9.90 -2.39 -7.12
CA VAL A 170 8.98 -3.51 -6.92
C VAL A 170 9.73 -4.63 -6.20
N ILE A 171 10.10 -4.37 -4.94
CA ILE A 171 10.51 -5.44 -4.03
C ILE A 171 9.38 -6.44 -4.04
N HIS A 172 9.65 -7.68 -4.45
CA HIS A 172 8.72 -8.77 -4.27
C HIS A 172 8.47 -8.90 -2.76
N ILE A 173 7.37 -8.33 -2.27
CA ILE A 173 6.89 -8.51 -0.90
C ILE A 173 6.33 -9.94 -0.85
N SER A 174 7.24 -10.93 -0.79
CA SER A 174 6.93 -12.36 -0.64
C SER A 174 6.81 -12.75 0.84
N THR A 175 6.61 -11.77 1.73
CA THR A 175 6.39 -12.03 3.14
C THR A 175 5.00 -12.62 3.34
N SER A 176 4.91 -13.64 4.19
CA SER A 176 3.64 -14.24 4.57
C SER A 176 2.68 -13.21 5.18
N LEU A 177 1.38 -13.33 4.88
CA LEU A 177 0.36 -12.42 5.41
C LEU A 177 0.18 -12.60 6.93
N CYS A 178 -0.31 -11.58 7.61
CA CYS A 178 -0.71 -11.68 9.02
C CYS A 178 -1.80 -12.74 9.21
N VAL A 179 -1.61 -13.65 10.15
CA VAL A 179 -2.58 -14.73 10.43
C VAL A 179 -3.87 -14.20 11.06
N SER A 180 -3.85 -13.00 11.64
CA SER A 180 -5.03 -12.36 12.23
C SER A 180 -5.75 -11.41 11.26
N CYS A 181 -5.07 -10.36 10.78
CA CYS A 181 -5.71 -9.33 9.93
C CYS A 181 -5.58 -9.58 8.42
N ARG A 182 -4.82 -10.60 8.00
CA ARG A 182 -4.60 -10.96 6.58
C ARG A 182 -3.92 -9.88 5.73
N LEU A 183 -3.40 -8.82 6.34
CA LEU A 183 -2.59 -7.80 5.66
C LEU A 183 -1.15 -8.27 5.48
N GLU A 184 -0.45 -7.67 4.52
CA GLU A 184 0.97 -7.90 4.28
C GLU A 184 1.80 -7.50 5.51
N ARG A 185 2.77 -8.35 5.86
CA ARG A 185 3.66 -8.13 7.00
C ARG A 185 4.95 -7.47 6.53
N PRO A 186 5.39 -6.37 7.14
CA PRO A 186 6.75 -5.89 7.00
C PRO A 186 7.77 -7.01 7.28
N ALA A 187 8.87 -7.10 6.54
CA ALA A 187 9.91 -8.11 6.78
C ALA A 187 10.48 -8.05 8.21
N ILE A 188 10.47 -6.87 8.84
CA ILE A 188 10.90 -6.71 10.24
C ILE A 188 10.02 -7.50 11.23
N ASP A 189 8.75 -7.76 10.90
CA ASP A 189 7.84 -8.54 11.74
C ASP A 189 8.21 -10.03 11.80
N ASP A 190 9.09 -10.52 10.92
CA ASP A 190 9.63 -11.88 10.99
C ASP A 190 10.79 -12.00 11.99
N PHE A 191 11.40 -10.89 12.42
CA PHE A 191 12.54 -10.87 13.33
C PHE A 191 12.12 -10.73 14.79
N THR A 192 11.37 -11.72 15.31
CA THR A 192 10.98 -11.79 16.72
C THR A 192 12.03 -12.52 17.57
N GLU A 193 12.07 -12.26 18.88
CA GLU A 193 12.91 -13.01 19.84
C GLU A 193 12.65 -14.53 19.74
N ARG A 194 11.38 -14.90 19.55
CA ARG A 194 10.95 -16.27 19.33
C ARG A 194 11.62 -16.93 18.10
N VAL A 195 11.77 -16.19 17.01
CA VAL A 195 12.46 -16.67 15.80
C VAL A 195 13.96 -16.79 16.04
N GLN A 196 14.56 -15.84 16.77
CA GLN A 196 15.98 -15.91 17.17
C GLN A 196 16.27 -17.14 18.06
N LEU A 197 15.30 -17.54 18.88
CA LEU A 197 15.36 -18.77 19.68
C LEU A 197 15.01 -20.05 18.89
N GLY A 198 14.74 -19.94 17.58
CA GLY A 198 14.41 -21.08 16.73
C GLY A 198 13.02 -21.68 16.98
N ARG A 199 12.08 -20.94 17.58
CA ARG A 199 10.72 -21.40 17.93
C ARG A 199 9.64 -21.02 16.89
N GLY A 200 10.09 -20.62 15.71
CA GLY A 200 9.25 -20.26 14.57
C GLY A 200 8.60 -18.88 14.69
N VAL A 201 8.00 -18.42 13.59
CA VAL A 201 7.30 -17.12 13.53
C VAL A 201 5.94 -17.18 14.24
N ASP A 202 5.53 -16.07 14.86
CA ASP A 202 4.18 -15.90 15.43
C ASP A 202 3.12 -15.58 14.36
N GLY A 203 3.55 -15.20 13.16
CA GLY A 203 2.69 -14.89 12.02
C GLY A 203 1.89 -13.58 12.17
N LEU A 204 2.22 -12.72 13.14
CA LEU A 204 1.49 -11.47 13.40
C LEU A 204 2.21 -10.26 12.81
N CYS A 205 1.45 -9.23 12.41
CA CYS A 205 2.00 -7.89 12.21
C CYS A 205 2.09 -7.15 13.55
N ASP A 206 2.89 -6.10 13.61
CA ASP A 206 3.10 -5.28 14.82
C ASP A 206 1.79 -4.76 15.44
N GLU A 207 0.83 -4.32 14.61
CA GLU A 207 -0.49 -3.87 15.08
C GLU A 207 -1.28 -5.01 15.73
N CYS A 208 -1.33 -6.20 15.12
CA CYS A 208 -2.03 -7.34 15.72
C CYS A 208 -1.34 -7.84 17.00
N ARG A 209 0.00 -7.76 17.05
CA ARG A 209 0.80 -8.12 18.22
C ARG A 209 0.53 -7.16 19.39
N SER A 210 0.56 -5.85 19.15
CA SER A 210 0.27 -4.83 20.18
C SER A 210 -1.19 -4.88 20.69
N LEU A 211 -2.12 -5.33 19.86
CA LEU A 211 -3.51 -5.60 20.24
C LEU A 211 -3.71 -6.93 20.99
N GLY A 212 -2.65 -7.72 21.21
CA GLY A 212 -2.73 -9.00 21.91
C GLY A 212 -3.56 -10.05 21.16
N ARG A 213 -3.57 -10.01 19.82
CA ARG A 213 -4.27 -11.02 19.02
C ARG A 213 -3.54 -12.37 19.15
N PRO A 214 -4.28 -13.49 19.13
CA PRO A 214 -3.64 -14.80 19.07
C PRO A 214 -2.83 -14.91 17.77
N GLY A 215 -1.62 -15.44 17.89
CA GLY A 215 -0.74 -15.79 16.78
C GLY A 215 -0.56 -17.30 16.65
N LEU A 216 0.38 -17.72 15.82
CA LEU A 216 0.74 -19.12 15.66
C LEU A 216 1.29 -19.70 16.97
N PRO A 217 0.97 -20.97 17.31
CA PRO A 217 1.51 -21.62 18.50
C PRO A 217 3.03 -21.76 18.41
N GLU A 218 3.73 -21.71 19.57
CA GLU A 218 5.19 -21.93 19.64
C GLU A 218 5.60 -23.30 19.12
N LEU A 219 6.58 -23.32 18.21
CA LEU A 219 7.12 -24.55 17.68
C LEU A 219 8.37 -24.96 18.47
N PRO A 220 8.67 -26.26 18.56
CA PRO A 220 9.91 -26.74 19.15
C PRO A 220 11.16 -26.13 18.48
N ALA A 221 12.24 -25.98 19.26
CA ALA A 221 13.52 -25.62 18.69
C ALA A 221 13.97 -26.68 17.68
N GLY A 222 14.40 -26.25 16.49
CA GLY A 222 14.78 -27.15 15.39
C GLY A 222 13.62 -27.66 14.54
N HIS A 223 12.42 -27.07 14.64
CA HIS A 223 11.31 -27.33 13.73
C HIS A 223 11.72 -27.13 12.26
N THR A 224 11.09 -27.89 11.37
CA THR A 224 11.33 -27.81 9.93
C THR A 224 10.44 -26.75 9.28
N LEU A 225 10.74 -26.37 8.03
CA LEU A 225 9.86 -25.51 7.23
C LEU A 225 8.45 -26.11 7.10
N THR A 226 8.36 -27.45 6.97
CA THR A 226 7.09 -28.17 6.91
C THR A 226 6.26 -27.97 8.17
N ASP A 227 6.87 -28.08 9.34
CA ASP A 227 6.19 -27.88 10.62
C ASP A 227 5.66 -26.44 10.74
N GLN A 228 6.44 -25.45 10.28
CA GLN A 228 6.03 -24.05 10.28
C GLN A 228 4.85 -23.78 9.34
N VAL A 229 4.88 -24.35 8.13
CA VAL A 229 3.79 -24.22 7.16
C VAL A 229 2.53 -24.93 7.65
N HIS A 230 2.65 -26.13 8.22
CA HIS A 230 1.52 -26.87 8.78
C HIS A 230 0.87 -26.11 9.93
N ALA A 231 1.65 -25.70 10.94
CA ALA A 231 1.12 -24.93 12.08
C ALA A 231 0.39 -23.66 11.63
N ARG A 232 0.86 -23.02 10.56
CA ARG A 232 0.19 -21.88 9.95
C ARG A 232 -1.14 -22.24 9.29
N LEU A 233 -1.19 -23.30 8.49
CA LEU A 233 -2.40 -23.74 7.81
C LEU A 233 -3.45 -24.26 8.80
N ASP A 234 -3.01 -24.99 9.82
CA ASP A 234 -3.86 -25.50 10.90
C ASP A 234 -4.48 -24.34 11.68
N TYR A 235 -3.69 -23.33 12.05
CA TYR A 235 -4.20 -22.13 12.71
C TYR A 235 -5.25 -21.41 11.86
N LEU A 236 -4.96 -21.21 10.56
CA LEU A 236 -5.91 -20.57 9.65
C LEU A 236 -7.18 -21.40 9.48
N ALA A 237 -7.06 -22.73 9.56
CA ALA A 237 -8.20 -23.62 9.44
C ALA A 237 -9.11 -23.60 10.66
N GLU A 238 -8.52 -23.47 11.85
CA GLU A 238 -9.26 -23.35 13.10
C GLU A 238 -9.95 -21.99 13.25
N HIS A 239 -9.31 -20.91 12.78
CA HIS A 239 -9.77 -19.53 13.07
C HIS A 239 -10.58 -18.88 11.96
N PHE A 240 -10.61 -19.44 10.74
CA PHE A 240 -11.35 -18.89 9.61
C PHE A 240 -12.24 -19.94 8.94
N HIS A 241 -13.31 -19.51 8.27
CA HIS A 241 -14.17 -20.40 7.50
C HIS A 241 -13.42 -21.02 6.31
N THR A 242 -13.04 -22.29 6.43
CA THR A 242 -12.25 -23.04 5.43
C THR A 242 -13.05 -23.70 4.32
N ASP A 243 -14.38 -23.57 4.36
CA ASP A 243 -15.26 -24.15 3.33
C ASP A 243 -14.89 -23.66 1.92
N SER A 244 -14.23 -22.50 1.82
CA SER A 244 -13.65 -22.00 0.60
C SER A 244 -12.12 -22.16 0.56
N ARG A 245 -11.61 -22.85 -0.47
CA ARG A 245 -10.16 -22.97 -0.75
C ARG A 245 -9.49 -21.62 -1.11
N GLY A 246 -10.24 -20.51 -1.10
CA GLY A 246 -9.76 -19.18 -1.45
C GLY A 246 -8.65 -18.69 -0.52
N LEU A 247 -8.81 -18.92 0.79
CA LEU A 247 -7.82 -18.54 1.80
C LEU A 247 -6.48 -19.25 1.55
N PHE A 248 -6.50 -20.56 1.33
CA PHE A 248 -5.27 -21.31 1.08
C PHE A 248 -4.64 -21.04 -0.29
N ARG A 249 -5.45 -20.67 -1.30
CA ARG A 249 -4.90 -20.15 -2.56
C ARG A 249 -4.16 -18.84 -2.37
N GLN A 250 -4.62 -17.98 -1.47
CA GLN A 250 -3.89 -16.76 -1.11
C GLN A 250 -2.56 -17.10 -0.44
N GLU A 251 -2.57 -18.00 0.55
CA GLU A 251 -1.34 -18.50 1.18
C GLU A 251 -0.35 -19.04 0.15
N TRP A 252 -0.82 -19.87 -0.78
CA TRP A 252 0.03 -20.42 -1.84
C TRP A 252 0.64 -19.35 -2.76
N ARG A 253 -0.10 -18.28 -3.07
CA ARG A 253 0.40 -17.18 -3.93
C ARG A 253 1.53 -16.40 -3.27
N TYR A 254 1.38 -16.08 -1.98
CA TYR A 254 2.35 -15.31 -1.21
C TYR A 254 3.49 -16.16 -0.64
N ALA A 255 3.36 -17.49 -0.67
CA ALA A 255 4.41 -18.41 -0.27
C ALA A 255 5.59 -18.41 -1.23
N ASP A 256 6.77 -18.68 -0.67
CA ASP A 256 8.01 -18.93 -1.40
C ASP A 256 7.93 -20.24 -2.22
N GLN A 257 8.93 -20.46 -3.06
CA GLN A 257 8.97 -21.64 -3.93
C GLN A 257 8.99 -22.96 -3.14
N HIS A 258 9.55 -22.96 -1.92
CA HIS A 258 9.71 -24.15 -1.09
C HIS A 258 8.45 -24.50 -0.28
N ALA A 259 7.67 -23.52 0.19
CA ALA A 259 6.44 -23.76 0.93
C ALA A 259 5.25 -24.10 0.02
N ARG A 260 5.22 -23.63 -1.22
CA ARG A 260 4.16 -23.94 -2.20
C ARG A 260 3.81 -25.43 -2.33
N PRO A 261 4.77 -26.37 -2.51
CA PRO A 261 4.44 -27.80 -2.57
C PRO A 261 3.86 -28.34 -1.24
N ILE A 262 4.33 -27.83 -0.09
CA ILE A 262 3.85 -28.21 1.24
C ILE A 262 2.39 -27.77 1.42
N ILE A 263 2.08 -26.51 1.07
CA ILE A 263 0.71 -25.97 1.09
C ILE A 263 -0.20 -26.77 0.15
N SER A 264 0.23 -27.04 -1.07
CA SER A 264 -0.56 -27.84 -2.03
C SER A 264 -0.90 -29.23 -1.49
N ALA A 265 0.07 -29.91 -0.86
CA ALA A 265 -0.13 -31.22 -0.25
C ALA A 265 -1.09 -31.15 0.93
N TRP A 266 -0.87 -30.22 1.86
CA TRP A 266 -1.74 -30.02 3.02
C TRP A 266 -3.18 -29.73 2.61
N VAL A 267 -3.39 -28.80 1.66
CA VAL A 267 -4.74 -28.44 1.18
C VAL A 267 -5.42 -29.63 0.49
N LYS A 268 -4.67 -30.45 -0.25
CA LYS A 268 -5.22 -31.65 -0.88
C LYS A 268 -5.72 -32.65 0.17
N THR A 269 -5.06 -32.79 1.31
CA THR A 269 -5.44 -33.73 2.37
C THR A 269 -6.58 -33.19 3.24
N HIS A 270 -6.63 -31.89 3.52
CA HIS A 270 -7.53 -31.32 4.54
C HIS A 270 -8.77 -30.61 4.00
N THR A 271 -8.83 -30.31 2.69
CA THR A 271 -9.95 -29.53 2.09
C THR A 271 -10.70 -30.26 0.99
N THR A 272 -10.25 -31.46 0.59
CA THR A 272 -11.12 -32.31 -0.23
C THR A 272 -12.17 -32.89 0.69
N PRO A 273 -13.46 -32.62 0.47
CA PRO A 273 -14.50 -33.32 1.21
C PRO A 273 -14.28 -34.82 0.98
N ASP A 274 -14.27 -35.61 2.04
CA ASP A 274 -14.29 -37.06 1.91
C ASP A 274 -15.40 -37.41 0.94
N ALA A 275 -15.04 -38.10 -0.15
CA ALA A 275 -15.92 -38.38 -1.28
C ALA A 275 -17.21 -39.15 -0.88
N GLU A 276 -17.29 -39.58 0.38
CA GLU A 276 -18.36 -40.39 0.94
C GLU A 276 -19.44 -39.57 1.67
N THR A 277 -19.20 -38.29 1.97
CA THR A 277 -20.21 -37.44 2.63
C THR A 277 -20.53 -36.19 1.83
N ALA A 278 -21.81 -36.09 1.46
CA ALA A 278 -22.52 -34.90 0.98
C ALA A 278 -22.31 -34.49 -0.48
N ALA A 279 -23.30 -34.81 -1.30
CA ALA A 279 -23.79 -33.84 -2.28
C ALA A 279 -23.96 -32.50 -1.55
N PRO A 280 -23.26 -31.42 -1.96
CA PRO A 280 -23.35 -30.17 -1.23
C PRO A 280 -24.81 -29.72 -1.25
N PRO A 281 -25.38 -29.27 -0.10
CA PRO A 281 -26.55 -28.41 -0.19
C PRO A 281 -26.12 -27.28 -1.12
N ARG A 282 -26.92 -27.04 -2.17
CA ARG A 282 -26.73 -25.88 -3.02
C ARG A 282 -26.89 -24.67 -2.11
N HIS A 283 -25.80 -24.18 -1.53
CA HIS A 283 -25.73 -22.83 -1.06
C HIS A 283 -25.98 -22.00 -2.31
N GLU A 284 -27.20 -21.50 -2.45
CA GLU A 284 -27.45 -20.31 -3.26
C GLU A 284 -26.34 -19.36 -2.87
N THR A 285 -25.40 -19.13 -3.77
CA THR A 285 -24.41 -18.09 -3.62
C THR A 285 -25.23 -16.81 -3.54
N ILE A 286 -25.56 -16.40 -2.32
CA ILE A 286 -26.11 -15.09 -2.05
C ILE A 286 -25.10 -14.16 -2.69
N ASP A 287 -25.54 -13.48 -3.74
CA ASP A 287 -24.69 -12.56 -4.50
C ASP A 287 -24.24 -11.51 -3.47
N LEU A 288 -23.04 -11.70 -2.92
CA LEU A 288 -22.53 -10.95 -1.77
C LEU A 288 -22.57 -9.45 -2.07
N ASN A 289 -22.53 -9.09 -3.36
CA ASN A 289 -22.74 -7.74 -3.85
C ASN A 289 -24.14 -7.58 -4.46
N SER A 290 -24.92 -6.67 -3.90
CA SER A 290 -26.20 -6.26 -4.45
C SER A 290 -26.45 -4.78 -4.17
N TRP A 291 -27.56 -4.25 -4.66
CA TRP A 291 -27.94 -2.85 -4.43
C TRP A 291 -28.45 -2.68 -3.00
N CYS A 292 -27.75 -1.87 -2.21
CA CYS A 292 -28.20 -1.54 -0.86
C CYS A 292 -29.48 -0.71 -0.91
N ARG A 293 -30.56 -1.16 -0.25
CA ARG A 293 -31.85 -0.47 -0.21
C ARG A 293 -31.80 0.90 0.46
N SER A 294 -30.86 1.10 1.40
CA SER A 294 -30.74 2.37 2.14
C SER A 294 -29.97 3.43 1.35
N CYS A 295 -28.78 3.13 0.84
CA CYS A 295 -28.00 4.13 0.10
C CYS A 295 -28.25 4.13 -1.42
N GLY A 296 -28.74 3.03 -1.99
CA GLY A 296 -28.95 2.86 -3.42
C GLY A 296 -27.67 2.59 -4.20
N GLU A 297 -26.60 2.12 -3.56
CA GLU A 297 -25.33 1.78 -4.23
C GLU A 297 -25.10 0.27 -4.28
N TYR A 298 -24.44 -0.20 -5.34
CA TYR A 298 -24.03 -1.60 -5.50
C TYR A 298 -22.81 -1.90 -4.62
N ARG A 299 -22.99 -2.67 -3.56
CA ARG A 299 -21.99 -2.93 -2.50
C ARG A 299 -22.16 -4.32 -1.91
N GLN A 300 -21.17 -4.73 -1.11
CA GLN A 300 -21.29 -5.94 -0.29
C GLN A 300 -22.41 -5.77 0.75
N LEU A 301 -23.44 -6.61 0.67
CA LEU A 301 -24.52 -6.66 1.65
C LEU A 301 -24.02 -7.36 2.91
N SER A 302 -24.51 -6.91 4.07
CA SER A 302 -24.30 -7.61 5.33
C SER A 302 -25.08 -8.92 5.32
N ASP A 303 -24.50 -10.02 5.79
CA ASP A 303 -25.20 -11.32 5.86
C ASP A 303 -26.47 -11.26 6.73
N ARG A 304 -26.53 -10.31 7.67
CA ARG A 304 -27.66 -10.12 8.60
C ARG A 304 -28.71 -9.16 8.06
N GLY A 305 -28.31 -8.01 7.54
CA GLY A 305 -29.18 -7.09 6.82
C GLY A 305 -29.30 -7.51 5.37
N LYS A 306 -30.23 -8.44 5.06
CA LYS A 306 -30.43 -9.07 3.74
C LYS A 306 -30.53 -8.13 2.52
N ASP A 307 -30.64 -6.81 2.72
CA ASP A 307 -30.66 -5.78 1.67
C ASP A 307 -29.85 -4.51 2.01
N LEU A 308 -29.07 -4.51 3.10
CA LEU A 308 -28.30 -3.36 3.57
C LEU A 308 -26.81 -3.63 3.40
N CYS A 309 -26.05 -2.66 2.89
CA CYS A 309 -24.60 -2.76 2.89
C CYS A 309 -24.03 -2.61 4.31
N PHE A 310 -22.81 -3.09 4.53
CA PHE A 310 -22.09 -2.96 5.81
C PHE A 310 -22.06 -1.53 6.39
N ASP A 311 -22.08 -0.50 5.53
CA ASP A 311 -22.09 0.90 5.97
C ASP A 311 -23.49 1.34 6.45
N CYS A 312 -24.55 0.72 5.97
CA CYS A 312 -25.94 1.08 6.27
C CYS A 312 -26.60 0.16 7.31
N ASP A 313 -26.05 -1.02 7.60
CA ASP A 313 -26.57 -1.92 8.64
C ASP A 313 -26.27 -1.35 10.05
N PRO A 314 -27.29 -1.00 10.85
CA PRO A 314 -27.10 -0.48 12.21
C PRO A 314 -26.38 -1.47 13.14
N HIS A 315 -26.46 -2.77 12.87
CA HIS A 315 -25.81 -3.79 13.69
C HIS A 315 -24.30 -3.80 13.46
N CYS A 316 -23.86 -3.47 12.24
CA CYS A 316 -22.45 -3.29 11.92
C CYS A 316 -21.86 -2.00 12.53
N TRP A 317 -22.68 -1.16 13.18
CA TRP A 317 -22.20 0.03 13.90
C TRP A 317 -21.91 -0.26 15.38
N GLN A 318 -22.56 -1.28 15.97
CA GLN A 318 -22.41 -1.59 17.39
C GLN A 318 -21.17 -2.42 17.71
N SER A 319 -20.65 -3.22 16.76
CA SER A 319 -19.49 -4.11 17.00
C SER A 319 -18.15 -3.59 16.48
N VAL A 320 -18.12 -2.42 15.83
CA VAL A 320 -16.88 -1.93 15.22
C VAL A 320 -16.19 -0.97 16.17
N ALA A 321 -15.11 -1.45 16.79
CA ALA A 321 -14.10 -0.60 17.40
C ALA A 321 -13.77 0.53 16.40
N PRO A 322 -13.88 1.82 16.79
CA PRO A 322 -13.70 2.93 15.87
C PRO A 322 -12.37 2.76 15.10
N ALA A 323 -12.39 2.88 13.78
CA ALA A 323 -11.15 2.88 13.00
C ALA A 323 -10.31 4.09 13.44
N GLY A 324 -9.25 3.85 14.22
CA GLY A 324 -8.48 4.89 14.92
C GLY A 324 -8.59 4.88 16.46
N SER A 325 -9.33 3.93 17.04
CA SER A 325 -9.37 3.64 18.49
C SER A 325 -8.26 2.69 18.96
N ILE A 326 -7.14 2.65 18.23
CA ILE A 326 -5.85 2.38 18.86
C ILE A 326 -5.68 3.53 19.85
N ALA A 327 -6.09 3.32 21.10
CA ALA A 327 -5.76 4.22 22.18
C ALA A 327 -4.27 4.47 22.07
N VAL A 328 -3.89 5.74 21.99
CA VAL A 328 -2.51 6.18 21.86
C VAL A 328 -1.79 5.79 23.15
N ARG A 329 -1.33 4.54 23.24
CA ARG A 329 -0.39 4.06 24.28
C ARG A 329 1.04 4.53 24.00
N HIS A 330 1.22 5.42 23.02
CA HIS A 330 2.50 6.02 22.70
C HIS A 330 3.07 6.86 23.86
N GLU A 331 2.21 7.41 24.73
CA GLU A 331 2.63 8.10 25.96
C GLU A 331 3.16 7.13 27.02
N GLN A 332 2.62 5.91 27.08
CA GLN A 332 3.09 4.88 28.01
C GLN A 332 4.46 4.33 27.60
N TYR A 333 4.71 4.20 26.29
CA TYR A 333 6.02 3.83 25.75
C TYR A 333 7.12 4.87 26.02
N GLN A 334 6.82 6.17 26.02
CA GLN A 334 7.84 7.18 26.35
C GLN A 334 8.20 7.17 27.84
N HIS A 335 7.26 6.80 28.71
CA HIS A 335 7.49 6.78 30.15
C HIS A 335 8.26 5.53 30.61
N GLU A 336 8.08 4.39 29.93
CA GLU A 336 8.74 3.12 30.27
C GLU A 336 10.20 3.05 29.77
N PHE A 337 10.56 3.76 28.70
CA PHE A 337 11.95 3.77 28.18
C PHE A 337 12.79 4.98 28.61
N GLY A 338 12.18 5.99 29.24
CA GLY A 338 12.86 7.21 29.68
C GLY A 338 13.63 7.08 31.01
N THR A 339 13.36 6.06 31.82
CA THR A 339 13.90 5.97 33.19
C THR A 339 15.11 5.05 33.37
N ASP A 340 15.47 4.25 32.37
CA ASP A 340 16.49 3.20 32.53
C ASP A 340 17.93 3.59 32.12
N THR A 341 18.17 4.85 31.74
CA THR A 341 19.51 5.31 31.29
C THR A 341 20.40 5.98 32.36
N ALA A 342 20.05 5.87 33.64
CA ALA A 342 20.91 6.38 34.73
C ALA A 342 21.36 5.26 35.68
N LYS A 343 22.34 4.45 35.25
CA LYS A 343 23.20 3.72 36.19
C LYS A 343 24.67 3.76 35.74
N PRO A 344 25.60 4.22 36.59
CA PRO A 344 27.01 4.33 36.24
C PRO A 344 27.71 3.00 36.48
N THR A 345 28.42 2.48 35.46
CA THR A 345 29.31 1.33 35.60
C THR A 345 30.74 1.75 35.32
N SER A 346 31.52 1.86 36.39
CA SER A 346 32.98 1.96 36.36
C SER A 346 33.58 0.63 36.81
N THR A 347 34.13 -0.16 35.89
CA THR A 347 35.13 -1.21 36.19
C THR A 347 36.07 -1.38 34.98
N PRO A 348 37.40 -1.53 35.16
CA PRO A 348 38.39 -1.52 34.08
C PRO A 348 38.65 -2.91 33.47
N PRO A 349 39.42 -2.99 32.36
CA PRO A 349 39.48 -4.17 31.49
C PRO A 349 40.50 -5.22 31.97
N GLY A 350 40.07 -6.49 31.95
CA GLY A 350 40.91 -7.68 32.09
C GLY A 350 41.02 -8.46 30.77
N GLU A 351 42.15 -9.10 30.59
CA GLU A 351 42.75 -9.69 29.38
C GLU A 351 41.91 -10.71 28.56
N PRO A 352 42.27 -10.94 27.28
CA PRO A 352 41.64 -11.93 26.43
C PRO A 352 42.34 -13.30 26.46
N PRO A 353 41.61 -14.44 26.39
CA PRO A 353 42.20 -15.71 26.00
C PRO A 353 41.91 -16.07 24.53
N LYS A 354 43.02 -16.14 23.79
CA LYS A 354 43.46 -17.20 22.87
C LYS A 354 42.40 -18.11 22.21
N SER A 355 42.31 -17.93 20.89
CA SER A 355 42.32 -18.94 19.82
C SER A 355 42.27 -20.43 20.20
N ALA A 356 41.31 -21.14 19.62
CA ALA A 356 41.45 -22.55 19.25
C ALA A 356 40.89 -22.77 17.84
N SER A 357 41.77 -23.26 16.97
CA SER A 357 41.47 -23.74 15.63
C SER A 357 40.84 -25.13 15.73
N HIS A 358 39.98 -25.50 14.77
CA HIS A 358 39.92 -26.88 14.28
C HIS A 358 39.27 -26.93 12.88
N ASN A 359 40.04 -27.51 11.96
CA ASN A 359 39.65 -28.10 10.68
C ASN A 359 38.42 -29.04 10.86
N THR A 360 37.65 -29.45 9.84
CA THR A 360 38.08 -30.34 8.74
C THR A 360 36.88 -30.63 7.80
N SER A 361 37.21 -30.85 6.51
CA SER A 361 36.59 -31.79 5.52
C SER A 361 35.09 -31.66 5.18
N ALA A 362 34.67 -31.29 3.97
CA ALA A 362 34.85 -31.96 2.67
C ALA A 362 34.24 -33.37 2.60
N GLY A 363 33.00 -33.46 2.11
CA GLY A 363 32.32 -34.70 1.72
C GLY A 363 31.40 -34.40 0.53
N ARG A 364 31.83 -34.83 -0.65
CA ARG A 364 31.20 -34.64 -1.96
C ARG A 364 30.48 -35.94 -2.32
N GLU A 365 29.15 -35.94 -2.35
CA GLU A 365 28.38 -37.07 -2.88
C GLU A 365 27.55 -36.64 -4.11
N THR A 366 27.82 -37.33 -5.20
CA THR A 366 27.11 -37.37 -6.48
C THR A 366 25.76 -38.08 -6.34
N PRO A 367 24.67 -37.58 -6.94
CA PRO A 367 23.47 -38.38 -7.18
C PRO A 367 23.51 -39.09 -8.55
N PRO A 368 22.96 -40.31 -8.66
CA PRO A 368 22.84 -40.99 -9.95
C PRO A 368 21.63 -40.50 -10.75
N LYS A 369 21.82 -40.52 -12.07
CA LYS A 369 20.83 -40.33 -13.13
C LYS A 369 19.76 -41.42 -13.10
N THR A 370 18.51 -41.04 -13.35
CA THR A 370 17.51 -41.93 -13.94
C THR A 370 16.78 -41.21 -15.07
N GLU A 371 17.01 -41.69 -16.28
CA GLU A 371 16.21 -41.50 -17.47
C GLU A 371 14.89 -42.27 -17.34
N ARG A 372 13.77 -41.70 -17.81
CA ARG A 372 12.79 -42.44 -18.62
C ARG A 372 11.70 -41.54 -19.23
N THR A 373 11.82 -41.39 -20.54
CA THR A 373 10.81 -41.63 -21.60
C THR A 373 9.38 -41.08 -21.50
N ALA A 374 9.06 -40.34 -22.57
CA ALA A 374 7.76 -39.88 -23.02
C ALA A 374 6.77 -40.98 -23.45
N ALA A 375 5.47 -40.66 -23.35
CA ALA A 375 4.37 -41.05 -24.25
C ALA A 375 3.15 -40.20 -23.84
N LEU A 376 2.74 -39.16 -24.57
CA LEU A 376 1.90 -39.16 -25.77
C LEU A 376 0.71 -40.13 -25.73
N ALA A 377 -0.48 -39.63 -25.37
CA ALA A 377 -1.77 -40.23 -25.75
C ALA A 377 -2.82 -39.14 -25.97
N LYS A 378 -3.54 -39.28 -27.09
CA LYS A 378 -4.51 -38.37 -27.67
C LYS A 378 -5.89 -38.48 -26.99
N SER A 379 -6.68 -37.42 -27.17
CA SER A 379 -8.09 -37.23 -26.80
C SER A 379 -9.04 -38.38 -27.14
N PRO A 380 -10.26 -38.32 -26.57
CA PRO A 380 -11.39 -38.08 -27.46
C PRO A 380 -12.37 -36.99 -26.99
N THR A 381 -12.89 -36.31 -28.00
CA THR A 381 -14.02 -35.39 -28.05
C THR A 381 -15.29 -35.95 -27.41
N ALA A 382 -15.93 -35.14 -26.55
CA ALA A 382 -17.27 -35.40 -26.01
C ALA A 382 -18.27 -34.32 -26.46
N SER A 383 -19.48 -34.80 -26.68
CA SER A 383 -20.60 -34.24 -27.44
C SER A 383 -21.19 -32.92 -26.93
N LYS A 384 -21.75 -32.17 -27.89
CA LYS A 384 -22.68 -31.05 -27.66
C LYS A 384 -23.93 -31.54 -26.90
N VAL A 385 -24.23 -30.90 -25.78
CA VAL A 385 -25.51 -31.00 -25.05
C VAL A 385 -26.26 -29.69 -25.27
N GLY A 386 -27.54 -29.79 -25.63
CA GLY A 386 -28.39 -28.68 -26.05
C GLY A 386 -28.73 -27.69 -24.93
N GLU A 387 -28.86 -26.43 -25.33
CA GLU A 387 -29.34 -25.32 -24.49
C GLU A 387 -30.86 -25.42 -24.25
N PRO A 388 -31.34 -25.19 -23.02
CA PRO A 388 -32.76 -25.01 -22.74
C PRO A 388 -33.22 -23.58 -23.07
N PRO A 389 -34.54 -23.36 -23.30
CA PRO A 389 -35.07 -22.10 -23.79
C PRO A 389 -34.99 -20.99 -22.73
N VAL A 390 -34.47 -19.83 -23.17
CA VAL A 390 -34.36 -18.60 -22.37
C VAL A 390 -35.73 -17.91 -22.28
N SER A 391 -36.18 -17.66 -21.04
CA SER A 391 -37.41 -16.92 -20.71
C SER A 391 -37.32 -15.45 -21.11
N ALA A 392 -38.43 -14.90 -21.62
CA ALA A 392 -38.54 -13.59 -22.27
C ALA A 392 -38.18 -12.34 -21.42
N ASP A 393 -37.98 -12.47 -20.10
CA ASP A 393 -37.69 -11.32 -19.21
C ASP A 393 -36.22 -10.83 -19.24
N THR A 394 -35.31 -11.57 -19.89
CA THR A 394 -33.90 -11.18 -20.02
C THR A 394 -33.63 -10.11 -21.09
N ASN A 395 -34.62 -9.77 -21.92
CA ASN A 395 -34.41 -8.88 -23.08
C ASN A 395 -34.32 -7.38 -22.75
N ALA A 396 -34.94 -6.91 -21.67
CA ALA A 396 -34.81 -5.51 -21.26
C ALA A 396 -33.42 -5.21 -20.66
N TRP A 397 -32.83 -6.20 -19.99
CA TRP A 397 -31.57 -6.06 -19.26
C TRP A 397 -30.34 -6.23 -20.15
N SER A 398 -30.40 -7.10 -21.16
CA SER A 398 -29.36 -7.22 -22.18
C SER A 398 -29.22 -5.93 -23.00
N GLY A 399 -30.35 -5.25 -23.30
CA GLY A 399 -30.37 -3.95 -23.95
C GLY A 399 -29.66 -2.85 -23.15
N ALA A 400 -29.93 -2.75 -21.84
CA ALA A 400 -29.28 -1.76 -20.98
C ALA A 400 -27.75 -1.99 -20.88
N ARG A 401 -27.32 -3.26 -20.84
CA ARG A 401 -25.90 -3.63 -20.78
C ARG A 401 -25.17 -3.31 -22.09
N ALA A 402 -25.78 -3.58 -23.24
CA ALA A 402 -25.25 -3.22 -24.56
C ALA A 402 -25.10 -1.69 -24.71
N LEU A 403 -26.11 -0.92 -24.29
CA LEU A 403 -26.13 0.54 -24.39
C LEU A 403 -25.06 1.20 -23.49
N ALA A 404 -24.81 0.63 -22.30
CA ALA A 404 -23.72 1.06 -21.42
C ALA A 404 -22.32 0.75 -22.00
N GLN A 405 -22.17 -0.40 -22.68
CA GLN A 405 -20.91 -0.79 -23.32
C GLN A 405 -20.60 0.10 -24.54
N GLU A 406 -21.63 0.50 -25.28
CA GLU A 406 -21.53 1.40 -26.42
C GLU A 406 -21.19 2.84 -26.00
N ARG A 407 -21.76 3.35 -24.90
CA ARG A 407 -21.35 4.65 -24.31
C ARG A 407 -19.86 4.68 -23.93
N ARG A 408 -19.32 3.58 -23.38
CA ARG A 408 -17.89 3.49 -23.05
C ARG A 408 -17.01 3.54 -24.30
N ARG A 409 -17.41 2.84 -25.38
CA ARG A 409 -16.68 2.88 -26.66
C ARG A 409 -16.72 4.25 -27.32
N ALA A 410 -17.83 4.99 -27.18
CA ALA A 410 -17.95 6.35 -27.71
C ALA A 410 -17.03 7.35 -26.98
N ILE A 411 -16.83 7.19 -25.67
CA ILE A 411 -15.94 8.06 -24.87
C ILE A 411 -14.46 7.82 -25.27
N SER A 412 -14.07 6.58 -25.53
CA SER A 412 -12.70 6.25 -25.97
C SER A 412 -12.37 6.69 -27.40
N ARG A 413 -13.36 7.13 -28.19
CA ARG A 413 -13.19 7.51 -29.60
C ARG A 413 -13.18 9.02 -29.83
N ARG A 414 -13.05 9.87 -28.80
CA ARG A 414 -12.82 11.30 -29.05
C ARG A 414 -11.41 11.48 -29.63
N PRO A 415 -11.26 11.89 -30.91
CA PRO A 415 -9.96 12.25 -31.43
C PRO A 415 -9.52 13.55 -30.75
N ASP A 416 -8.25 13.60 -30.33
CA ASP A 416 -7.62 14.83 -29.85
C ASP A 416 -7.75 15.90 -30.93
N ALA A 417 -8.54 16.93 -30.63
CA ALA A 417 -8.68 18.09 -31.48
C ALA A 417 -7.34 18.84 -31.49
N VAL A 418 -6.56 18.62 -32.56
CA VAL A 418 -5.36 19.39 -32.87
C VAL A 418 -5.75 20.85 -33.08
N VAL A 419 -5.54 21.67 -32.04
CA VAL A 419 -5.68 23.13 -32.11
C VAL A 419 -4.48 23.68 -32.89
N LYS A 420 -4.65 23.89 -34.20
CA LYS A 420 -3.73 24.73 -34.99
C LYS A 420 -3.91 26.19 -34.57
N ARG A 421 -2.97 26.73 -33.80
CA ARG A 421 -2.81 28.17 -33.60
C ARG A 421 -2.30 28.80 -34.89
N SER A 422 -3.13 29.64 -35.51
CA SER A 422 -2.70 30.62 -36.51
C SER A 422 -1.98 31.76 -35.78
N ILE A 423 -0.74 32.02 -36.17
CA ILE A 423 0.02 33.22 -35.80
C ILE A 423 -0.33 34.29 -36.85
N ARG A 424 -0.84 35.43 -36.39
CA ARG A 424 -0.82 36.70 -37.10
C ARG A 424 -0.13 37.73 -36.24
#